data_AF-A0A1M6IUK6-F1
#
_entry.id   AF-A0A1M6IUK6-F1
#
_cell.length_a   1.000
_cell.length_b   1.000
_cell.length_c   1.000
_cell.angle_alpha   90.00
_cell.angle_beta   90.00
_cell.angle_gamma   90.00
#
_symmetry.space_group_name_H-M   'P 1'
#
loop_
_entity.id
_entity.type
_entity.pdbx_description
1 polymer ?
#
loop_
_entity_poly.entity_id
_entity_poly.type
_entity_poly.pdbx_seq_one_letter_code
_entity_poly.pdbx_strand_id
1 'polypeptide(L)'
;MKIKNKIVIYPYDIQSTPLLRYRHLLNDYEIIGVVSPKGWGLNNKDASSADGGPNIGIIVNDKLENLFDKCDTVIFIESENKLDFNKVIYPKILKSIDAGKNIICNLELENDILSKIKLRCRENNVSFKYNFPHLNSNNSKITSEEIYEINVPVIFVLGITERTNKFNIQLALRDKFLNEGYKVSQIGTKNYCEIFGFHSFPRFMFDPNITENEKIISFNYLIKDIEQAEKPDVIIVGIPGGTFPINKMFTHKFGILALEVSLGIKPDAAVFSVLYEDYYPEYFEQISNSIRYKFGFEVTCFNQSNTQLDWLTSKDQRRLVYNMLDSFFIDKKISNFSNLDKNILNVLNPNSSELIGSLILDNLADNSSIESI
;
A
#
# COMPACT_ATOMS: atom_id res chain seq x y z
N MET A 1 -15.63 14.53 -21.41
CA MET A 1 -14.83 13.41 -20.86
C MET A 1 -13.39 13.88 -20.80
N LYS A 2 -12.75 13.93 -19.62
CA LYS A 2 -11.34 14.37 -19.49
C LYS A 2 -10.47 13.33 -20.21
N ILE A 3 -9.61 13.77 -21.14
CA ILE A 3 -8.68 12.86 -21.84
C ILE A 3 -7.70 12.33 -20.79
N LYS A 4 -7.72 11.01 -20.55
CA LYS A 4 -6.78 10.34 -19.64
C LYS A 4 -5.48 10.04 -20.37
N ASN A 5 -4.37 10.16 -19.65
CA ASN A 5 -3.04 9.82 -20.16
C ASN A 5 -2.90 8.29 -20.22
N LYS A 6 -2.54 7.75 -21.39
CA LYS A 6 -2.41 6.30 -21.58
C LYS A 6 -1.08 5.80 -21.04
N ILE A 7 -1.13 4.94 -20.03
CA ILE A 7 0.04 4.49 -19.29
C ILE A 7 0.30 3.00 -19.43
N VAL A 8 1.59 2.64 -19.34
CA VAL A 8 2.07 1.27 -19.21
C VAL A 8 2.91 1.14 -17.94
N ILE A 9 2.74 0.05 -17.20
CA ILE A 9 3.47 -0.21 -15.95
C ILE A 9 4.60 -1.21 -16.20
N TYR A 10 5.80 -0.89 -15.71
CA TYR A 10 6.97 -1.77 -15.76
C TYR A 10 7.90 -1.59 -14.55
N PRO A 11 8.45 -2.67 -13.98
CA PRO A 11 8.00 -4.05 -14.11
C PRO A 11 6.62 -4.26 -13.46
N TYR A 12 5.87 -5.20 -14.00
CA TYR A 12 4.60 -5.64 -13.42
C TYR A 12 4.78 -6.91 -12.58
N ASP A 13 4.21 -6.91 -11.38
CA ASP A 13 4.05 -8.07 -10.50
C ASP A 13 2.99 -7.77 -9.41
N ILE A 14 2.97 -8.59 -8.35
CA ILE A 14 2.06 -8.41 -7.21
C ILE A 14 2.10 -7.00 -6.60
N GLN A 15 3.26 -6.30 -6.63
CA GLN A 15 3.41 -5.00 -6.00
C GLN A 15 2.60 -3.92 -6.71
N SER A 16 2.45 -4.04 -8.02
CA SER A 16 1.72 -3.08 -8.87
C SER A 16 0.33 -3.56 -9.27
N THR A 17 -0.04 -4.81 -8.95
CA THR A 17 -1.38 -5.36 -9.20
C THR A 17 -2.54 -4.53 -8.64
N PRO A 18 -2.43 -3.88 -7.47
CA PRO A 18 -3.48 -2.97 -6.98
C PRO A 18 -3.83 -1.82 -7.94
N LEU A 19 -2.89 -1.34 -8.76
CA LEU A 19 -3.17 -0.33 -9.81
C LEU A 19 -4.18 -0.83 -10.84
N LEU A 20 -4.20 -2.14 -11.11
CA LEU A 20 -5.13 -2.73 -12.07
C LEU A 20 -6.48 -3.03 -11.43
N ARG A 21 -6.49 -3.57 -10.21
CA ARG A 21 -7.72 -3.90 -9.48
C ARG A 21 -8.58 -2.67 -9.22
N TYR A 22 -7.94 -1.56 -8.90
CA TYR A 22 -8.59 -0.29 -8.58
C TYR A 22 -8.38 0.76 -9.66
N ARG A 23 -8.21 0.35 -10.93
CA ARG A 23 -7.92 1.26 -12.06
C ARG A 23 -9.01 2.32 -12.28
N HIS A 24 -10.23 2.09 -11.82
CA HIS A 24 -11.32 3.08 -11.89
C HIS A 24 -11.09 4.28 -10.98
N LEU A 25 -10.32 4.13 -9.89
CA LEU A 25 -9.91 5.22 -9.00
C LEU A 25 -8.82 6.12 -9.62
N LEU A 26 -8.28 5.76 -10.79
CA LEU A 26 -7.28 6.56 -11.49
C LEU A 26 -7.95 7.66 -12.31
N ASN A 27 -7.91 8.89 -11.80
CA ASN A 27 -8.57 10.03 -12.43
C ASN A 27 -7.86 10.52 -13.70
N ASP A 28 -6.53 10.55 -13.69
CA ASP A 28 -5.73 11.15 -14.76
C ASP A 28 -5.12 10.12 -15.73
N TYR A 29 -5.23 8.83 -15.41
CA TYR A 29 -4.53 7.78 -16.13
C TYR A 29 -5.47 6.66 -16.60
N GLU A 30 -5.17 6.13 -17.79
CA GLU A 30 -5.76 4.93 -18.35
C GLU A 30 -4.67 3.88 -18.53
N ILE A 31 -4.76 2.75 -17.82
CA ILE A 31 -3.78 1.67 -17.96
C ILE A 31 -4.10 0.85 -19.20
N ILE A 32 -3.26 0.95 -20.22
CA ILE A 32 -3.44 0.25 -21.50
C ILE A 32 -2.68 -1.09 -21.56
N GLY A 33 -1.77 -1.33 -20.62
CA GLY A 33 -1.02 -2.57 -20.55
C GLY A 33 0.00 -2.61 -19.42
N VAL A 34 0.46 -3.82 -19.14
CA VAL A 34 1.48 -4.10 -18.13
C VAL A 34 2.53 -5.06 -18.68
N VAL A 35 3.76 -4.94 -18.21
CA VAL A 35 4.90 -5.67 -18.76
C VAL A 35 5.73 -6.26 -17.63
N SER A 36 5.97 -7.57 -17.66
CA SER A 36 6.83 -8.26 -16.70
C SER A 36 8.09 -8.77 -17.38
N PRO A 37 9.26 -8.73 -16.71
CA PRO A 37 10.46 -9.42 -17.18
C PRO A 37 10.22 -10.91 -17.44
N LYS A 38 10.89 -11.45 -18.47
CA LYS A 38 10.87 -12.88 -18.77
C LYS A 38 11.42 -13.68 -17.59
N GLY A 39 10.82 -14.83 -17.32
CA GLY A 39 11.20 -15.73 -16.23
C GLY A 39 10.40 -15.53 -14.93
N TRP A 40 9.56 -14.50 -14.84
CA TRP A 40 8.69 -14.30 -13.67
C TRP A 40 7.40 -15.13 -13.72
N GLY A 41 7.18 -15.87 -14.81
CA GLY A 41 6.01 -16.75 -14.96
C GLY A 41 4.68 -16.04 -15.16
N LEU A 42 4.68 -14.72 -15.41
CA LEU A 42 3.47 -13.90 -15.61
C LEU A 42 3.13 -13.63 -17.08
N ASN A 43 4.11 -13.67 -17.98
CA ASN A 43 3.90 -13.29 -19.39
C ASN A 43 2.84 -14.19 -20.07
N ASN A 44 2.01 -13.59 -20.92
CA ASN A 44 0.91 -14.23 -21.64
C ASN A 44 -0.19 -14.83 -20.74
N LYS A 45 -0.23 -14.48 -19.45
CA LYS A 45 -1.32 -14.81 -18.53
C LYS A 45 -2.14 -13.57 -18.21
N ASP A 46 -3.33 -13.78 -17.65
CA ASP A 46 -4.07 -12.70 -17.01
C ASP A 46 -3.25 -12.10 -15.88
N ALA A 47 -3.32 -10.79 -15.73
CA ALA A 47 -2.63 -10.03 -14.69
C ALA A 47 -3.00 -10.52 -13.27
N SER A 48 -4.18 -11.09 -13.06
CA SER A 48 -4.57 -11.71 -11.79
C SER A 48 -3.64 -12.84 -11.34
N SER A 49 -2.89 -13.46 -12.26
CA SER A 49 -1.88 -14.47 -11.92
C SER A 49 -0.75 -13.93 -11.04
N ALA A 50 -0.60 -12.60 -10.95
CA ALA A 50 0.38 -11.96 -10.08
C ALA A 50 -0.04 -11.92 -8.61
N ASP A 51 -1.33 -12.09 -8.27
CA ASP A 51 -1.78 -12.02 -6.88
C ASP A 51 -2.84 -13.05 -6.49
N GLY A 52 -3.22 -13.96 -7.39
CA GLY A 52 -4.16 -15.07 -7.10
C GLY A 52 -5.60 -14.63 -6.86
N GLY A 53 -5.94 -13.36 -7.15
CA GLY A 53 -7.30 -12.85 -7.04
C GLY A 53 -8.16 -13.13 -8.28
N PRO A 54 -9.40 -12.61 -8.33
CA PRO A 54 -10.26 -12.70 -9.51
C PRO A 54 -9.60 -12.10 -10.77
N ASN A 55 -10.01 -12.59 -11.94
CA ASN A 55 -9.51 -12.17 -13.25
C ASN A 55 -9.60 -10.65 -13.45
N ILE A 56 -8.53 -10.04 -13.93
CA ILE A 56 -8.41 -8.60 -14.20
C ILE A 56 -8.79 -8.26 -15.65
N GLY A 57 -8.62 -9.22 -16.57
CA GLY A 57 -8.89 -9.06 -17.99
C GLY A 57 -7.79 -8.33 -18.76
N ILE A 58 -6.58 -8.24 -18.21
CA ILE A 58 -5.41 -7.65 -18.86
C ILE A 58 -4.36 -8.74 -19.02
N ILE A 59 -3.87 -8.96 -20.23
CA ILE A 59 -2.78 -9.90 -20.49
C ILE A 59 -1.42 -9.23 -20.27
N VAL A 60 -0.56 -9.89 -19.52
CA VAL A 60 0.79 -9.40 -19.22
C VAL A 60 1.71 -9.56 -20.43
N ASN A 61 2.31 -8.46 -20.87
CA ASN A 61 3.23 -8.43 -22.01
C ASN A 61 4.65 -8.82 -21.61
N ASP A 62 5.45 -9.30 -22.56
CA ASP A 62 6.86 -9.68 -22.37
C ASP A 62 7.86 -8.61 -22.82
N LYS A 63 7.39 -7.61 -23.57
CA LYS A 63 8.19 -6.50 -24.09
C LYS A 63 7.43 -5.20 -23.97
N LEU A 64 8.11 -4.20 -23.43
CA LEU A 64 7.59 -2.85 -23.26
C LEU A 64 7.38 -2.16 -24.61
N GLU A 65 8.30 -2.43 -25.54
CA GLU A 65 8.34 -1.85 -26.88
C GLU A 65 7.06 -2.13 -27.68
N ASN A 66 6.40 -3.27 -27.44
CA ASN A 66 5.15 -3.65 -28.11
C ASN A 66 3.97 -2.70 -27.78
N LEU A 67 4.09 -1.91 -26.72
CA LEU A 67 3.03 -1.01 -26.25
C LEU A 67 3.34 0.46 -26.52
N PHE A 68 4.53 0.79 -27.04
CA PHE A 68 4.92 2.18 -27.26
C PHE A 68 3.96 2.92 -28.19
N ASP A 69 3.48 2.33 -29.27
CA ASP A 69 2.55 3.01 -30.19
C ASP A 69 1.18 3.33 -29.56
N LYS A 70 0.87 2.72 -28.41
CA LYS A 70 -0.43 2.83 -27.74
C LYS A 70 -0.37 3.64 -26.45
N CYS A 71 0.82 3.92 -25.90
CA CYS A 71 0.98 4.66 -24.65
C CYS A 71 1.65 6.02 -24.84
N ASP A 72 1.30 6.93 -23.94
CA ASP A 72 1.92 8.26 -23.82
C ASP A 72 3.02 8.24 -22.74
N THR A 73 2.86 7.40 -21.71
CA THR A 73 3.71 7.39 -20.51
C THR A 73 4.07 5.98 -20.07
N VAL A 74 5.30 5.78 -19.59
CA VAL A 74 5.73 4.57 -18.90
C VAL A 74 5.95 4.86 -17.42
N ILE A 75 5.35 4.03 -16.56
CA ILE A 75 5.52 4.08 -15.11
C ILE A 75 6.55 3.04 -14.70
N PHE A 76 7.61 3.51 -14.06
CA PHE A 76 8.64 2.68 -13.44
C PHE A 76 8.40 2.56 -11.94
N ILE A 77 8.20 1.34 -11.46
CA ILE A 77 7.72 1.06 -10.10
C ILE A 77 8.51 -0.07 -9.45
N GLU A 78 8.53 -0.10 -8.11
CA GLU A 78 9.14 -1.20 -7.37
C GLU A 78 8.45 -2.54 -7.66
N SER A 79 9.26 -3.59 -7.64
CA SER A 79 8.81 -4.98 -7.80
C SER A 79 9.22 -5.81 -6.59
N GLU A 80 8.51 -6.90 -6.38
CA GLU A 80 8.87 -7.94 -5.43
C GLU A 80 10.22 -8.57 -5.78
N ASN A 81 10.37 -8.95 -7.04
CA ASN A 81 11.59 -9.55 -7.53
C ASN A 81 12.59 -8.42 -7.81
N LYS A 82 13.64 -8.34 -7.00
CA LYS A 82 14.69 -7.33 -7.17
C LYS A 82 15.31 -7.43 -8.56
N LEU A 83 15.27 -6.31 -9.29
CA LEU A 83 15.92 -6.17 -10.58
C LEU A 83 17.20 -5.34 -10.44
N ASP A 84 18.23 -5.72 -11.18
CA ASP A 84 19.42 -4.89 -11.35
C ASP A 84 19.02 -3.61 -12.08
N PHE A 85 19.08 -2.48 -11.38
CA PHE A 85 18.65 -1.19 -11.93
C PHE A 85 19.44 -0.85 -13.20
N ASN A 86 20.77 -0.96 -13.16
CA ASN A 86 21.64 -0.55 -14.26
C ASN A 86 21.51 -1.45 -15.48
N LYS A 87 21.27 -2.75 -15.28
CA LYS A 87 21.17 -3.72 -16.39
C LYS A 87 19.77 -3.87 -16.96
N VAL A 88 18.73 -3.68 -16.15
CA VAL A 88 17.35 -4.02 -16.53
C VAL A 88 16.46 -2.79 -16.60
N ILE A 89 16.45 -1.96 -15.56
CA ILE A 89 15.52 -0.83 -15.45
C ILE A 89 16.00 0.37 -16.25
N TYR A 90 17.22 0.83 -16.01
CA TYR A 90 17.79 2.02 -16.63
C TYR A 90 17.78 1.96 -18.17
N PRO A 91 18.14 0.84 -18.82
CA PRO A 91 18.03 0.74 -20.28
C PRO A 91 16.58 0.82 -20.78
N LYS A 92 15.60 0.37 -19.99
CA LYS A 92 14.18 0.49 -20.34
C LYS A 92 13.66 1.92 -20.16
N ILE A 93 14.15 2.65 -19.16
CA ILE A 93 13.89 4.09 -19.02
C ILE A 93 14.41 4.83 -20.26
N LEU A 94 15.69 4.63 -20.61
CA LEU A 94 16.29 5.28 -21.78
C LEU A 94 15.56 4.96 -23.08
N LYS A 95 15.25 3.69 -23.34
CA LYS A 95 14.46 3.29 -24.51
C LYS A 95 13.07 3.93 -24.58
N SER A 96 12.42 4.10 -23.43
CA SER A 96 11.11 4.76 -23.37
C SER A 96 11.24 6.24 -23.72
N ILE A 97 12.29 6.91 -23.23
CA ILE A 97 12.60 8.29 -23.57
C ILE A 97 12.92 8.43 -25.06
N ASP A 98 13.76 7.56 -25.62
CA ASP A 98 14.13 7.56 -27.04
C ASP A 98 12.91 7.31 -27.96
N ALA A 99 11.91 6.59 -27.46
CA ALA A 99 10.63 6.37 -28.13
C ALA A 99 9.61 7.51 -27.91
N GLY A 100 10.03 8.63 -27.33
CA GLY A 100 9.18 9.81 -27.09
C GLY A 100 8.15 9.62 -25.97
N LYS A 101 8.38 8.71 -25.02
CA LYS A 101 7.45 8.45 -23.92
C LYS A 101 7.77 9.27 -22.70
N ASN A 102 6.72 9.80 -22.09
CA ASN A 102 6.80 10.41 -20.77
C ASN A 102 7.17 9.35 -19.73
N ILE A 103 7.81 9.78 -18.65
CA ILE A 103 8.30 8.88 -17.60
C ILE A 103 7.72 9.31 -16.26
N ILE A 104 7.07 8.38 -15.57
CA ILE A 104 6.76 8.49 -14.15
C ILE A 104 7.66 7.50 -13.43
N CYS A 105 8.49 7.97 -12.50
CA CYS A 105 9.40 7.13 -11.75
C CYS A 105 9.05 7.13 -10.26
N ASN A 106 8.71 5.95 -9.77
CA ASN A 106 8.40 5.60 -8.39
C ASN A 106 9.46 4.62 -7.84
N LEU A 107 10.70 4.76 -8.31
CA LEU A 107 11.85 4.01 -7.82
C LEU A 107 12.76 4.96 -7.06
N GLU A 108 13.41 4.48 -6.01
CA GLU A 108 14.52 5.21 -5.40
C GLU A 108 15.67 5.35 -6.40
N LEU A 109 16.08 6.59 -6.69
CA LEU A 109 17.20 6.88 -7.58
C LEU A 109 18.29 7.64 -6.82
N GLU A 110 19.55 7.33 -7.14
CA GLU A 110 20.68 8.17 -6.76
C GLU A 110 20.63 9.52 -7.48
N ASN A 111 21.15 10.57 -6.85
CA ASN A 111 21.07 11.95 -7.35
C ASN A 111 21.70 12.14 -8.75
N ASP A 112 22.79 11.43 -9.03
CA ASP A 112 23.49 11.50 -10.32
C ASP A 112 22.66 10.84 -11.43
N ILE A 113 22.05 9.68 -11.16
CA ILE A 113 21.15 8.97 -12.06
C ILE A 113 19.89 9.81 -12.32
N LEU A 114 19.30 10.37 -11.26
CA LEU A 114 18.15 11.27 -11.37
C LEU A 114 18.45 12.45 -12.31
N SER A 115 19.63 13.05 -12.16
CA SER A 115 20.09 14.17 -12.99
C SER A 115 20.30 13.76 -14.45
N LYS A 116 20.90 12.58 -14.70
CA LYS A 116 21.08 12.02 -16.05
C LYS A 116 19.74 11.75 -16.75
N ILE A 117 18.77 11.16 -16.04
CA ILE A 117 17.43 10.90 -16.60
C ILE A 117 16.72 12.22 -16.91
N LYS A 118 16.75 13.20 -15.99
CA LYS A 118 16.17 14.54 -16.21
C LYS A 118 16.75 15.21 -17.45
N LEU A 119 18.07 15.14 -17.64
CA LEU A 119 18.74 15.70 -18.82
C LEU A 119 18.25 15.00 -20.10
N ARG A 120 18.27 13.66 -20.12
CA ARG A 120 17.83 12.88 -21.29
C ARG A 120 16.37 13.14 -21.67
N CYS A 121 15.48 13.27 -20.68
CA CYS A 121 14.08 13.61 -20.91
C CYS A 121 13.93 15.00 -21.57
N ARG A 122 14.68 15.99 -21.10
CA ARG A 122 14.70 17.35 -21.70
C ARG A 122 15.18 17.33 -23.14
N GLU A 123 16.26 16.60 -23.43
CA GLU A 123 16.80 16.47 -24.80
C GLU A 123 15.81 15.86 -25.79
N ASN A 124 14.92 14.99 -25.31
CA ASN A 124 13.91 14.31 -26.13
C ASN A 124 12.52 14.97 -26.05
N ASN A 125 12.39 16.13 -25.39
CA ASN A 125 11.12 16.84 -25.17
C ASN A 125 10.02 15.96 -24.54
N VAL A 126 10.40 15.07 -23.60
CA VAL A 126 9.44 14.25 -22.83
C VAL A 126 9.38 14.69 -21.37
N SER A 127 8.23 14.51 -20.74
CA SER A 127 8.06 14.85 -19.32
C SER A 127 8.64 13.77 -18.40
N PHE A 128 9.13 14.20 -17.25
CA PHE A 128 9.66 13.33 -16.20
C PHE A 128 9.06 13.72 -14.85
N LYS A 129 8.25 12.84 -14.28
CA LYS A 129 7.68 12.96 -12.93
C LYS A 129 8.39 11.99 -12.00
N TYR A 130 8.97 12.52 -10.93
CA TYR A 130 9.66 11.74 -9.91
C TYR A 130 8.91 11.86 -8.59
N ASN A 131 8.28 10.76 -8.16
CA ASN A 131 7.38 10.74 -6.99
C ASN A 131 8.07 10.22 -5.72
N PHE A 132 9.40 10.14 -5.75
CA PHE A 132 10.17 9.58 -4.65
C PHE A 132 11.09 10.66 -4.08
N PRO A 133 10.53 11.67 -3.37
CA PRO A 133 11.33 12.77 -2.87
C PRO A 133 12.45 12.25 -1.97
N HIS A 134 13.64 12.84 -2.13
CA HIS A 134 14.72 12.64 -1.16
C HIS A 134 14.27 13.20 0.20
N LEU A 135 14.76 12.61 1.28
CA LEU A 135 14.61 13.16 2.62
C LEU A 135 15.22 14.57 2.61
N ASN A 136 14.38 15.59 2.51
CA ASN A 136 14.84 16.96 2.67
C ASN A 136 15.05 17.18 4.17
N SER A 137 16.30 17.41 4.56
CA SER A 137 16.74 17.68 5.94
C SER A 137 16.30 19.04 6.48
N ASN A 138 15.22 19.64 5.97
CA ASN A 138 14.66 20.87 6.52
C ASN A 138 13.80 20.54 7.74
N ASN A 139 14.44 19.93 8.74
CA ASN A 139 13.86 19.77 10.06
C ASN A 139 13.98 21.13 10.74
N SER A 140 12.88 21.90 10.76
CA SER A 140 12.69 22.82 11.87
C SER A 140 12.77 21.98 13.14
N LYS A 141 13.76 22.24 14.00
CA LYS A 141 13.87 21.55 15.30
C LYS A 141 12.52 21.65 16.00
N ILE A 142 11.95 20.51 16.33
CA ILE A 142 10.72 20.47 17.14
C ILE A 142 11.09 21.03 18.50
N THR A 143 10.44 22.14 18.88
CA THR A 143 10.68 22.83 20.16
C THR A 143 9.58 22.54 21.19
N SER A 144 8.52 21.83 20.81
CA SER A 144 7.37 21.51 21.67
C SER A 144 7.09 20.01 21.63
N GLU A 145 6.68 19.44 22.76
CA GLU A 145 6.25 18.03 22.88
C GLU A 145 4.74 17.84 22.63
N GLU A 146 4.03 18.91 22.26
CA GLU A 146 2.58 18.87 22.04
C GLU A 146 2.22 18.14 20.74
N ILE A 147 1.11 17.42 20.77
CA ILE A 147 0.45 16.83 19.60
C ILE A 147 -0.91 17.49 19.40
N TYR A 148 -1.34 17.61 18.15
CA TYR A 148 -2.65 18.11 17.79
C TYR A 148 -3.71 17.02 17.82
N GLU A 149 -4.89 17.38 18.29
CA GLU A 149 -6.09 16.56 18.11
C GLU A 149 -6.49 16.54 16.64
N ILE A 150 -6.84 15.34 16.15
CA ILE A 150 -7.39 15.13 14.81
C ILE A 150 -8.90 14.99 14.99
N ASN A 151 -9.65 15.88 14.36
CA ASN A 151 -11.08 16.09 14.56
C ASN A 151 -11.94 15.33 13.54
N VAL A 152 -11.30 14.61 12.61
CA VAL A 152 -11.96 13.77 11.61
C VAL A 152 -11.65 12.30 11.89
N PRO A 153 -12.60 11.38 11.67
CA PRO A 153 -12.38 9.96 11.88
C PRO A 153 -11.13 9.41 11.17
N VAL A 154 -10.31 8.67 11.91
CA VAL A 154 -9.08 8.05 11.44
C VAL A 154 -9.23 6.53 11.43
N ILE A 155 -8.96 5.92 10.28
CA ILE A 155 -8.98 4.46 10.11
C ILE A 155 -7.57 3.94 9.93
N PHE A 156 -7.17 3.00 10.75
CA PHE A 156 -5.90 2.30 10.56
C PHE A 156 -6.05 1.04 9.73
N VAL A 157 -5.08 0.83 8.82
CA VAL A 157 -4.88 -0.43 8.13
C VAL A 157 -3.46 -0.92 8.43
N LEU A 158 -3.38 -2.01 9.17
CA LEU A 158 -2.12 -2.59 9.65
C LEU A 158 -2.16 -4.10 9.53
N GLY A 159 -1.05 -4.78 9.82
CA GLY A 159 -1.02 -6.22 9.74
C GLY A 159 0.19 -6.84 10.40
N ILE A 160 0.12 -8.16 10.60
CA ILE A 160 1.13 -8.94 11.31
C ILE A 160 2.53 -8.78 10.67
N THR A 161 2.55 -8.69 9.34
CA THR A 161 3.76 -8.56 8.51
C THR A 161 3.45 -7.82 7.20
N GLU A 162 4.46 -7.66 6.36
CA GLU A 162 4.29 -7.31 4.95
C GLU A 162 3.52 -8.41 4.20
N ARG A 163 3.11 -8.16 2.95
CA ARG A 163 2.39 -9.14 2.10
C ARG A 163 1.03 -9.62 2.61
N THR A 164 0.41 -8.84 3.49
CA THR A 164 -0.93 -9.11 4.04
C THR A 164 -2.04 -8.31 3.35
N ASN A 165 -1.92 -7.99 2.06
CA ASN A 165 -2.95 -7.25 1.31
C ASN A 165 -3.37 -5.87 1.89
N LYS A 166 -2.60 -5.27 2.80
CA LYS A 166 -2.88 -3.94 3.40
C LYS A 166 -3.27 -2.89 2.38
N PHE A 167 -2.51 -2.75 1.30
CA PHE A 167 -2.81 -1.72 0.29
C PHE A 167 -4.13 -1.98 -0.45
N ASN A 168 -4.50 -3.25 -0.68
CA ASN A 168 -5.81 -3.59 -1.23
C ASN A 168 -6.94 -3.21 -0.26
N ILE A 169 -6.75 -3.41 1.06
CA ILE A 169 -7.71 -2.97 2.09
C ILE A 169 -7.86 -1.44 2.07
N GLN A 170 -6.75 -0.70 1.97
CA GLN A 170 -6.82 0.75 1.89
C GLN A 170 -7.61 1.24 0.66
N LEU A 171 -7.38 0.62 -0.50
CA LEU A 171 -8.09 0.99 -1.72
C LEU A 171 -9.55 0.55 -1.72
N ALA A 172 -9.88 -0.60 -1.11
CA ALA A 172 -11.26 -1.04 -0.89
C ALA A 172 -12.05 -0.04 -0.04
N LEU A 173 -11.48 0.38 1.09
CA LEU A 173 -12.09 1.39 1.97
C LEU A 173 -12.26 2.73 1.23
N ARG A 174 -11.23 3.17 0.50
CA ARG A 174 -11.31 4.39 -0.31
C ARG A 174 -12.42 4.31 -1.34
N ASP A 175 -12.51 3.22 -2.08
CA ASP A 175 -13.54 3.00 -3.10
C ASP A 175 -14.94 3.07 -2.48
N LYS A 176 -15.16 2.32 -1.38
CA LYS A 176 -16.42 2.36 -0.63
C LYS A 176 -16.81 3.78 -0.23
N PHE A 177 -15.94 4.49 0.48
CA PHE A 177 -16.28 5.82 1.00
C PHE A 177 -16.48 6.86 -0.10
N LEU A 178 -15.69 6.82 -1.17
CA LEU A 178 -15.91 7.70 -2.32
C LEU A 178 -17.26 7.41 -3.00
N ASN A 179 -17.66 6.14 -3.11
CA ASN A 179 -18.95 5.76 -3.70
C ASN A 179 -20.14 6.16 -2.80
N GLU A 180 -19.95 6.21 -1.48
CA GLU A 180 -20.92 6.75 -0.50
C GLU A 180 -20.91 8.29 -0.44
N GLY A 181 -20.03 8.96 -1.20
CA GLY A 181 -19.99 10.42 -1.32
C GLY A 181 -19.13 11.12 -0.26
N TYR A 182 -18.37 10.38 0.56
CA TYR A 182 -17.44 10.97 1.51
C TYR A 182 -16.17 11.49 0.82
N LYS A 183 -15.59 12.52 1.43
CA LYS A 183 -14.29 13.06 1.05
C LYS A 183 -13.18 12.34 1.83
N VAL A 184 -12.29 11.67 1.11
CA VAL A 184 -11.31 10.75 1.71
C VAL A 184 -9.87 11.23 1.49
N SER A 185 -9.19 11.53 2.59
CA SER A 185 -7.73 11.65 2.62
C SER A 185 -7.09 10.31 2.96
N GLN A 186 -5.91 10.04 2.43
CA GLN A 186 -5.26 8.73 2.62
C GLN A 186 -3.74 8.83 2.61
N ILE A 187 -3.13 8.09 3.53
CA ILE A 187 -1.69 7.84 3.62
C ILE A 187 -1.46 6.35 3.33
N GLY A 188 -0.90 6.05 2.17
CA GLY A 188 -0.76 4.69 1.64
C GLY A 188 0.55 3.99 1.99
N THR A 189 0.49 2.66 2.11
CA THR A 189 1.66 1.80 2.37
C THR A 189 2.62 1.62 1.18
N LYS A 190 2.34 2.24 0.04
CA LYS A 190 3.13 2.14 -1.20
C LYS A 190 3.75 3.49 -1.56
N ASN A 191 4.77 3.47 -2.40
CA ASN A 191 5.49 4.67 -2.84
C ASN A 191 4.92 5.27 -4.15
N TYR A 192 3.75 4.78 -4.58
CA TYR A 192 3.08 5.17 -5.81
C TYR A 192 1.66 5.68 -5.59
N CYS A 193 1.36 6.06 -4.34
CA CYS A 193 0.06 6.56 -3.92
C CYS A 193 -0.38 7.81 -4.70
N GLU A 194 0.57 8.62 -5.14
CA GLU A 194 0.34 9.85 -5.89
C GLU A 194 -0.25 9.55 -7.28
N ILE A 195 -0.14 8.32 -7.78
CA ILE A 195 -0.82 7.87 -9.01
C ILE A 195 -2.34 7.81 -8.80
N PHE A 196 -2.79 7.45 -7.59
CA PHE A 196 -4.19 7.47 -7.18
C PHE A 196 -4.64 8.84 -6.62
N GLY A 197 -3.74 9.82 -6.57
CA GLY A 197 -4.03 11.15 -6.06
C GLY A 197 -4.11 11.24 -4.53
N PHE A 198 -3.36 10.41 -3.81
CA PHE A 198 -3.22 10.50 -2.34
C PHE A 198 -1.76 10.30 -1.90
N HIS A 199 -1.48 10.43 -0.60
CA HIS A 199 -0.11 10.53 -0.07
C HIS A 199 0.54 9.18 0.13
N SER A 200 1.82 9.05 -0.23
CA SER A 200 2.65 7.93 0.23
C SER A 200 3.02 8.09 1.70
N PHE A 201 3.33 6.97 2.37
CA PHE A 201 3.77 6.99 3.76
C PHE A 201 5.02 7.88 3.94
N PRO A 202 5.05 8.77 4.96
CA PRO A 202 6.11 9.76 5.10
C PRO A 202 7.48 9.12 5.33
N ARG A 203 8.45 9.49 4.48
CA ARG A 203 9.78 8.87 4.50
C ARG A 203 10.57 9.18 5.77
N PHE A 204 10.33 10.33 6.41
CA PHE A 204 11.03 10.73 7.64
C PHE A 204 10.83 9.73 8.78
N MET A 205 9.73 8.96 8.78
CA MET A 205 9.49 7.89 9.75
C MET A 205 10.54 6.77 9.69
N PHE A 206 11.24 6.64 8.57
CA PHE A 206 12.32 5.66 8.39
C PHE A 206 13.72 6.25 8.54
N ASP A 207 13.84 7.55 8.78
CA ASP A 207 15.14 8.22 8.87
C ASP A 207 15.79 7.93 10.23
N PRO A 208 16.99 7.31 10.27
CA PRO A 208 17.71 7.06 11.51
C PRO A 208 18.27 8.33 12.16
N ASN A 209 18.29 9.46 11.44
CA ASN A 209 18.78 10.74 11.96
C ASN A 209 17.70 11.56 12.66
N ILE A 210 16.44 11.08 12.65
CA ILE A 210 15.32 11.71 13.34
C ILE A 210 15.00 10.84 14.55
N THR A 211 14.91 11.46 15.73
CA THR A 211 14.58 10.74 16.96
C THR A 211 13.14 10.23 16.93
N GLU A 212 12.84 9.19 17.70
CA GLU A 212 11.48 8.62 17.70
C GLU A 212 10.44 9.63 18.20
N ASN A 213 10.80 10.49 19.15
CA ASN A 213 9.93 11.58 19.59
C ASN A 213 9.62 12.57 18.45
N GLU A 214 10.64 13.01 17.72
CA GLU A 214 10.48 13.91 16.58
C GLU A 214 9.62 13.26 15.48
N LYS A 215 9.76 11.95 15.23
CA LYS A 215 8.92 11.23 14.26
C LYS A 215 7.45 11.21 14.68
N ILE A 216 7.17 10.88 15.94
CA ILE A 216 5.81 10.83 16.48
C ILE A 216 5.11 12.19 16.33
N ILE A 217 5.77 13.26 16.77
CA ILE A 217 5.22 14.63 16.68
C ILE A 217 5.09 15.07 15.23
N SER A 218 6.12 14.86 14.39
CA SER A 218 6.08 15.23 12.97
C SER A 218 4.97 14.47 12.21
N PHE A 219 4.72 13.22 12.58
CA PHE A 219 3.64 12.43 11.98
C PHE A 219 2.27 12.98 12.37
N ASN A 220 2.07 13.29 13.64
CA ASN A 220 0.83 13.96 14.08
C ASN A 220 0.61 15.28 13.33
N TYR A 221 1.65 16.13 13.23
CA TYR A 221 1.57 17.41 12.53
C TYR A 221 1.26 17.24 11.05
N LEU A 222 1.87 16.27 10.38
CA LEU A 222 1.57 15.94 8.99
C LEU A 222 0.07 15.59 8.82
N ILE A 223 -0.48 14.77 9.72
CA ILE A 223 -1.89 14.37 9.64
C ILE A 223 -2.80 15.57 9.89
N LYS A 224 -2.43 16.47 10.83
CA LYS A 224 -3.15 17.71 11.08
C LYS A 224 -3.13 18.65 9.87
N ASP A 225 -1.97 18.78 9.20
CA ASP A 225 -1.83 19.57 8.00
C ASP A 225 -2.70 19.02 6.86
N ILE A 226 -2.73 17.69 6.69
CA ILE A 226 -3.60 17.01 5.72
C ILE A 226 -5.08 17.30 6.05
N GLU A 227 -5.49 17.16 7.32
CA GLU A 227 -6.85 17.47 7.74
C GLU A 227 -7.24 18.91 7.39
N GLN A 228 -6.40 19.89 7.73
CA GLN A 228 -6.71 21.32 7.49
C GLN A 228 -6.72 21.69 6.01
N ALA A 229 -5.74 21.18 5.25
CA ALA A 229 -5.59 21.50 3.83
C ALA A 229 -6.62 20.78 2.98
N GLU A 230 -6.83 19.49 3.23
CA GLU A 230 -7.71 18.66 2.43
C GLU A 230 -9.13 18.67 2.95
N LYS A 231 -9.40 19.00 4.22
CA LYS A 231 -10.75 18.98 4.84
C LYS A 231 -11.54 17.70 4.51
N PRO A 232 -11.01 16.51 4.81
CA PRO A 232 -11.70 15.25 4.56
C PRO A 232 -12.81 15.00 5.58
N ASP A 233 -13.72 14.08 5.25
CA ASP A 233 -14.67 13.51 6.19
C ASP A 233 -14.05 12.31 6.94
N VAL A 234 -13.03 11.68 6.35
CA VAL A 234 -12.32 10.52 6.93
C VAL A 234 -10.88 10.42 6.42
N ILE A 235 -9.96 10.00 7.30
CA ILE A 235 -8.55 9.78 6.97
C ILE A 235 -8.22 8.28 7.08
N ILE A 236 -7.73 7.68 5.98
CA ILE A 236 -7.23 6.30 5.98
C ILE A 236 -5.71 6.30 6.13
N VAL A 237 -5.18 5.67 7.18
CA VAL A 237 -3.74 5.54 7.44
C VAL A 237 -3.32 4.08 7.32
N GLY A 238 -2.54 3.78 6.28
CA GLY A 238 -1.92 2.48 6.12
C GLY A 238 -0.54 2.44 6.74
N ILE A 239 -0.33 1.55 7.70
CA ILE A 239 0.94 1.39 8.40
C ILE A 239 1.79 0.33 7.69
N PRO A 240 2.93 0.68 7.09
CA PRO A 240 3.79 -0.27 6.39
C PRO A 240 4.54 -1.17 7.37
N GLY A 241 5.14 -2.26 6.86
CA GLY A 241 5.85 -3.23 7.68
C GLY A 241 4.94 -4.19 8.44
N GLY A 242 5.40 -4.66 9.61
CA GLY A 242 4.70 -5.61 10.48
C GLY A 242 4.63 -5.12 11.92
N THR A 243 3.65 -5.61 12.68
CA THR A 243 3.31 -5.11 14.03
C THR A 243 3.90 -5.96 15.16
N PHE A 244 4.31 -7.20 14.86
CA PHE A 244 4.90 -8.12 15.82
C PHE A 244 6.11 -8.86 15.24
N PRO A 245 7.11 -9.20 16.07
CA PRO A 245 8.14 -10.14 15.66
C PRO A 245 7.52 -11.52 15.43
N ILE A 246 7.82 -12.13 14.28
CA ILE A 246 7.41 -13.51 14.00
C ILE A 246 8.25 -14.47 14.85
N ASN A 247 9.57 -14.22 14.91
CA ASN A 247 10.51 -14.98 15.72
C ASN A 247 11.80 -14.16 15.94
N LYS A 248 12.82 -14.78 16.55
CA LYS A 248 14.12 -14.14 16.83
C LYS A 248 14.90 -13.71 15.57
N MET A 249 14.58 -14.29 14.40
CA MET A 249 15.21 -13.97 13.11
C MET A 249 14.43 -12.89 12.37
N PHE A 250 13.10 -13.01 12.31
CA PHE A 250 12.20 -12.09 11.63
C PHE A 250 11.50 -11.21 12.64
N THR A 251 12.20 -10.14 13.04
CA THR A 251 11.76 -9.28 14.13
C THR A 251 10.69 -8.28 13.71
N HIS A 252 10.52 -8.02 12.41
CA HIS A 252 9.68 -6.92 11.89
C HIS A 252 9.96 -5.57 12.57
N LYS A 253 11.23 -5.33 12.92
CA LYS A 253 11.64 -4.15 13.70
C LYS A 253 10.76 -3.96 14.95
N PHE A 254 10.30 -5.07 15.53
CA PHE A 254 9.48 -5.18 16.74
C PHE A 254 8.13 -4.45 16.71
N GLY A 255 7.69 -4.02 15.51
CA GLY A 255 6.49 -3.19 15.36
C GLY A 255 6.67 -1.76 15.88
N ILE A 256 7.91 -1.27 15.97
CA ILE A 256 8.22 0.08 16.46
C ILE A 256 7.52 1.15 15.62
N LEU A 257 7.52 1.02 14.29
CA LEU A 257 6.83 1.97 13.43
C LEU A 257 5.32 2.05 13.72
N ALA A 258 4.66 0.91 13.94
CA ALA A 258 3.24 0.90 14.28
C ALA A 258 2.99 1.54 15.65
N LEU A 259 3.93 1.36 16.59
CA LEU A 259 3.88 2.01 17.90
C LEU A 259 4.01 3.52 17.77
N GLU A 260 5.02 4.02 17.06
CA GLU A 260 5.23 5.45 16.79
C GLU A 260 3.97 6.10 16.19
N VAL A 261 3.39 5.49 15.16
CA VAL A 261 2.15 5.99 14.54
C VAL A 261 1.00 6.02 15.56
N SER A 262 0.82 4.95 16.35
CA SER A 262 -0.27 4.85 17.34
C SER A 262 -0.11 5.76 18.56
N LEU A 263 1.10 6.29 18.79
CA LEU A 263 1.39 7.29 19.81
C LEU A 263 1.12 8.71 19.28
N GLY A 264 1.34 8.95 17.98
CA GLY A 264 1.11 10.24 17.35
C GLY A 264 -0.37 10.51 17.05
N ILE A 265 -1.12 9.48 16.67
CA ILE A 265 -2.56 9.59 16.37
C ILE A 265 -3.30 8.33 16.82
N LYS A 266 -4.58 8.46 17.18
CA LYS A 266 -5.45 7.34 17.57
C LYS A 266 -6.46 7.04 16.45
N PRO A 267 -6.67 5.76 16.10
CA PRO A 267 -7.72 5.39 15.17
C PRO A 267 -9.06 5.24 15.88
N ASP A 268 -10.13 5.59 15.18
CA ASP A 268 -11.52 5.30 15.56
C ASP A 268 -11.93 3.89 15.14
N ALA A 269 -11.31 3.39 14.07
CA ALA A 269 -11.52 2.04 13.57
C ALA A 269 -10.21 1.44 13.01
N ALA A 270 -10.06 0.13 13.07
CA ALA A 270 -8.85 -0.54 12.57
C ALA A 270 -9.15 -1.86 11.86
N VAL A 271 -8.58 -2.03 10.67
CA VAL A 271 -8.53 -3.32 9.96
C VAL A 271 -7.15 -3.93 10.17
N PHE A 272 -7.11 -5.12 10.76
CA PHE A 272 -5.86 -5.85 10.99
C PHE A 272 -5.74 -7.04 10.04
N SER A 273 -4.64 -7.10 9.28
CA SER A 273 -4.44 -8.19 8.33
C SER A 273 -3.36 -9.21 8.74
N VAL A 274 -3.70 -10.48 8.57
CA VAL A 274 -2.85 -11.64 8.86
C VAL A 274 -2.48 -12.41 7.59
N LEU A 275 -1.41 -13.21 7.68
CA LEU A 275 -1.10 -14.22 6.67
C LEU A 275 -2.14 -15.34 6.72
N TYR A 276 -2.19 -16.17 5.68
CA TYR A 276 -2.88 -17.44 5.76
C TYR A 276 -2.07 -18.44 6.58
N GLU A 277 -2.68 -18.95 7.64
CA GLU A 277 -2.34 -20.23 8.28
C GLU A 277 -3.65 -20.90 8.72
N ASP A 278 -3.59 -22.18 9.08
CA ASP A 278 -4.71 -22.88 9.72
C ASP A 278 -4.81 -22.48 11.21
N TYR A 279 -5.30 -21.26 11.46
CA TYR A 279 -5.47 -20.73 12.81
C TYR A 279 -6.62 -21.38 13.57
N TYR A 280 -6.45 -21.49 14.89
CA TYR A 280 -7.56 -21.72 15.81
C TYR A 280 -8.31 -20.41 16.08
N PRO A 281 -9.63 -20.44 16.37
CA PRO A 281 -10.42 -19.24 16.64
C PRO A 281 -9.83 -18.30 17.70
N GLU A 282 -9.22 -18.86 18.76
CA GLU A 282 -8.60 -18.14 19.88
C GLU A 282 -7.43 -17.24 19.43
N TYR A 283 -6.81 -17.54 18.28
CA TYR A 283 -5.73 -16.72 17.73
C TYR A 283 -6.20 -15.27 17.49
N PHE A 284 -7.41 -15.08 16.96
CA PHE A 284 -7.95 -13.77 16.61
C PHE A 284 -8.26 -12.94 17.86
N GLU A 285 -8.74 -13.57 18.92
CA GLU A 285 -8.94 -12.92 20.22
C GLU A 285 -7.59 -12.51 20.84
N GLN A 286 -6.61 -13.42 20.85
CA GLN A 286 -5.28 -13.15 21.41
C GLN A 286 -4.55 -12.04 20.67
N ILE A 287 -4.61 -12.01 19.34
CA ILE A 287 -3.96 -10.95 18.56
C ILE A 287 -4.71 -9.62 18.75
N SER A 288 -6.04 -9.63 18.84
CA SER A 288 -6.83 -8.44 19.16
C SER A 288 -6.43 -7.85 20.51
N ASN A 289 -6.34 -8.68 21.55
CA ASN A 289 -5.90 -8.26 22.89
C ASN A 289 -4.47 -7.72 22.85
N SER A 290 -3.57 -8.37 22.11
CA SER A 290 -2.21 -7.91 21.94
C SER A 290 -2.15 -6.51 21.30
N ILE A 291 -2.99 -6.24 20.30
CA ILE A 291 -3.07 -4.93 19.64
C ILE A 291 -3.63 -3.88 20.61
N ARG A 292 -4.71 -4.20 21.31
CA ARG A 292 -5.32 -3.33 22.32
C ARG A 292 -4.30 -2.89 23.37
N TYR A 293 -3.60 -3.83 23.99
CA TYR A 293 -2.67 -3.51 25.07
C TYR A 293 -1.35 -2.91 24.58
N LYS A 294 -0.89 -3.24 23.37
CA LYS A 294 0.38 -2.73 22.83
C LYS A 294 0.23 -1.34 22.19
N PHE A 295 -0.85 -1.10 21.47
CA PHE A 295 -1.04 0.12 20.65
C PHE A 295 -2.17 1.02 21.14
N GLY A 296 -3.01 0.53 22.05
CA GLY A 296 -4.08 1.31 22.69
C GLY A 296 -5.30 1.55 21.80
N PHE A 297 -5.61 0.62 20.89
CA PHE A 297 -6.84 0.67 20.08
C PHE A 297 -7.38 -0.73 19.77
N GLU A 298 -8.67 -0.82 19.44
CA GLU A 298 -9.34 -2.08 19.12
C GLU A 298 -9.33 -2.36 17.62
N VAL A 299 -9.26 -3.65 17.27
CA VAL A 299 -9.47 -4.10 15.88
C VAL A 299 -10.96 -4.19 15.60
N THR A 300 -11.43 -3.51 14.55
CA THR A 300 -12.83 -3.58 14.10
C THR A 300 -13.11 -4.89 13.36
N CYS A 301 -12.25 -5.24 12.40
CA CYS A 301 -12.34 -6.51 11.70
C CYS A 301 -10.97 -7.00 11.21
N PHE A 302 -10.90 -8.28 10.84
CA PHE A 302 -9.68 -8.90 10.34
C PHE A 302 -9.75 -9.16 8.84
N ASN A 303 -8.59 -9.07 8.18
CA ASN A 303 -8.39 -9.60 6.85
C ASN A 303 -7.40 -10.77 6.87
N GLN A 304 -7.79 -11.93 6.36
CA GLN A 304 -6.87 -13.04 6.08
C GLN A 304 -6.40 -12.94 4.63
N SER A 305 -5.11 -12.62 4.44
CA SER A 305 -4.53 -12.55 3.11
C SER A 305 -4.35 -13.92 2.49
N ASN A 306 -4.27 -13.98 1.16
CA ASN A 306 -3.96 -15.19 0.41
C ASN A 306 -2.45 -15.47 0.32
N THR A 307 -1.69 -15.01 1.30
CA THR A 307 -0.26 -15.19 1.38
C THR A 307 0.07 -16.04 2.60
N GLN A 308 0.80 -17.13 2.42
CA GLN A 308 1.33 -17.96 3.51
C GLN A 308 2.84 -17.79 3.61
N LEU A 309 3.40 -17.92 4.81
CA LEU A 309 4.86 -17.91 4.99
C LEU A 309 5.44 -19.29 4.66
N ASP A 310 6.44 -19.35 3.79
CA ASP A 310 7.26 -20.56 3.61
C ASP A 310 8.29 -20.62 4.73
N TRP A 311 7.95 -21.27 5.83
CA TRP A 311 8.80 -21.37 7.02
C TRP A 311 10.15 -22.01 6.75
N LEU A 312 10.19 -23.06 5.93
CA LEU A 312 11.41 -23.83 5.66
C LEU A 312 12.38 -22.98 4.83
N THR A 313 11.91 -22.51 3.68
CA THR A 313 12.73 -21.69 2.78
C THR A 313 13.13 -20.37 3.44
N SER A 314 12.22 -19.78 4.23
CA SER A 314 12.52 -18.53 4.92
C SER A 314 13.68 -18.70 5.90
N LYS A 315 13.64 -19.77 6.70
CA LYS A 315 14.68 -20.09 7.69
C LYS A 315 16.01 -20.37 7.00
N ASP A 316 16.02 -21.15 5.94
CA ASP A 316 17.24 -21.54 5.22
C ASP A 316 17.89 -20.34 4.53
N GLN A 317 17.10 -19.47 3.91
CA GLN A 317 17.59 -18.30 3.20
C GLN A 317 17.78 -17.07 4.10
N ARG A 318 17.38 -17.16 5.38
CA ARG A 318 17.38 -16.06 6.36
C ARG A 318 16.69 -14.79 5.85
N ARG A 319 15.64 -14.96 5.05
CA ARG A 319 14.77 -13.90 4.53
C ARG A 319 13.34 -14.42 4.49
N LEU A 320 12.34 -13.54 4.61
CA LEU A 320 10.95 -13.98 4.48
C LEU A 320 10.66 -14.36 3.03
N VAL A 321 10.18 -15.58 2.84
CA VAL A 321 9.73 -16.15 1.57
C VAL A 321 8.27 -16.53 1.73
N TYR A 322 7.46 -16.16 0.75
CA TYR A 322 6.02 -16.30 0.82
C TYR A 322 5.52 -17.17 -0.32
N ASN A 323 4.47 -17.93 -0.03
CA ASN A 323 3.68 -18.64 -1.01
C ASN A 323 2.35 -17.92 -1.20
N MET A 324 2.04 -17.63 -2.46
CA MET A 324 0.75 -17.07 -2.85
C MET A 324 -0.24 -18.22 -3.07
N LEU A 325 -1.42 -18.09 -2.50
CA LEU A 325 -2.53 -19.02 -2.62
C LEU A 325 -3.63 -18.42 -3.49
N ASP A 326 -4.48 -19.27 -4.05
CA ASP A 326 -5.71 -18.82 -4.72
C ASP A 326 -6.63 -18.13 -3.70
N SER A 327 -7.09 -16.92 -4.01
CA SER A 327 -8.02 -16.17 -3.15
C SER A 327 -9.31 -16.94 -2.84
N PHE A 328 -9.82 -17.76 -3.77
CA PHE A 328 -11.01 -18.56 -3.56
C PHE A 328 -10.79 -19.70 -2.55
N PHE A 329 -9.55 -20.17 -2.41
CA PHE A 329 -9.20 -21.12 -1.34
C PHE A 329 -9.32 -20.45 0.04
N ILE A 330 -8.94 -19.17 0.15
CA ILE A 330 -9.08 -18.40 1.39
C ILE A 330 -10.54 -18.20 1.76
N ASP A 331 -11.40 -17.86 0.79
CA ASP A 331 -12.85 -17.69 1.01
C ASP A 331 -13.49 -18.94 1.64
N LYS A 332 -13.08 -20.13 1.19
CA LYS A 332 -13.53 -21.41 1.79
C LYS A 332 -13.05 -21.55 3.23
N LYS A 333 -11.83 -21.15 3.53
CA LYS A 333 -11.20 -21.32 4.85
C LYS A 333 -11.78 -20.36 5.88
N ILE A 334 -12.01 -19.10 5.52
CA ILE A 334 -12.56 -18.10 6.44
C ILE A 334 -14.01 -18.41 6.86
N SER A 335 -14.74 -19.19 6.08
CA SER A 335 -16.10 -19.63 6.44
C SER A 335 -16.16 -20.40 7.77
N ASN A 336 -15.05 -21.02 8.20
CA ASN A 336 -14.95 -21.69 9.49
C ASN A 336 -14.94 -20.73 10.69
N PHE A 337 -14.77 -19.43 10.45
CA PHE A 337 -14.69 -18.39 11.49
C PHE A 337 -15.96 -17.52 11.57
N SER A 338 -17.07 -17.94 10.94
CA SER A 338 -18.31 -17.17 10.88
C SER A 338 -18.96 -16.87 12.23
N ASN A 339 -18.62 -17.66 13.26
CA ASN A 339 -19.20 -17.56 14.60
C ASN A 339 -18.37 -16.71 15.56
N LEU A 340 -17.27 -16.10 15.09
CA LEU A 340 -16.46 -15.21 15.92
C LEU A 340 -17.10 -13.82 16.01
N ASP A 341 -16.89 -13.16 17.15
CA ASP A 341 -17.37 -11.80 17.39
C ASP A 341 -16.83 -10.78 16.38
N LYS A 342 -15.60 -10.99 15.90
CA LYS A 342 -14.94 -10.14 14.89
C LYS A 342 -14.87 -10.87 13.56
N ASN A 343 -15.34 -10.21 12.50
CA ASN A 343 -15.37 -10.79 11.15
C ASN A 343 -13.95 -11.03 10.62
N ILE A 344 -13.75 -12.21 10.02
CA ILE A 344 -12.53 -12.57 9.28
C ILE A 344 -12.87 -12.57 7.79
N LEU A 345 -12.26 -11.65 7.04
CA LEU A 345 -12.63 -11.34 5.67
C LEU A 345 -11.44 -11.55 4.71
N ASN A 346 -11.73 -11.65 3.42
CA ASN A 346 -10.72 -11.68 2.36
C ASN A 346 -10.96 -10.53 1.41
N VAL A 347 -10.14 -9.49 1.46
CA VAL A 347 -10.30 -8.27 0.66
C VAL A 347 -10.26 -8.50 -0.85
N LEU A 348 -9.66 -9.60 -1.33
CA LEU A 348 -9.66 -9.91 -2.76
C LEU A 348 -11.03 -10.42 -3.25
N ASN A 349 -11.91 -10.82 -2.34
CA ASN A 349 -13.31 -11.12 -2.63
C ASN A 349 -14.14 -9.82 -2.61
N PRO A 350 -14.83 -9.45 -3.70
CA PRO A 350 -15.58 -8.20 -3.78
C PRO A 350 -16.66 -8.03 -2.70
N ASN A 351 -17.35 -9.10 -2.31
CA ASN A 351 -18.39 -9.04 -1.27
C ASN A 351 -17.77 -8.80 0.11
N SER A 352 -16.66 -9.48 0.40
CA SER A 352 -15.89 -9.26 1.62
C SER A 352 -15.29 -7.85 1.67
N SER A 353 -14.81 -7.33 0.53
CA SER A 353 -14.31 -5.96 0.40
C SER A 353 -15.39 -4.93 0.76
N GLU A 354 -16.60 -5.10 0.23
CA GLU A 354 -17.75 -4.25 0.54
C GLU A 354 -18.15 -4.34 2.02
N LEU A 355 -18.10 -5.54 2.59
CA LEU A 355 -18.40 -5.79 3.99
C LEU A 355 -17.35 -5.15 4.93
N ILE A 356 -16.07 -5.18 4.59
CA ILE A 356 -15.01 -4.46 5.34
C ILE A 356 -15.39 -2.97 5.44
N GLY A 357 -15.76 -2.35 4.32
CA GLY A 357 -16.15 -0.94 4.30
C GLY A 357 -17.40 -0.64 5.12
N SER A 358 -18.40 -1.52 5.05
CA SER A 358 -19.65 -1.37 5.82
C SER A 358 -19.42 -1.48 7.33
N LEU A 359 -18.66 -2.48 7.78
CA LEU A 359 -18.32 -2.65 9.20
C LEU A 359 -17.55 -1.44 9.76
N ILE A 360 -16.70 -0.81 8.96
CA ILE A 360 -15.99 0.40 9.36
C ILE A 360 -16.96 1.58 9.46
N LEU A 361 -17.87 1.78 8.50
CA LEU A 361 -18.88 2.84 8.59
C LEU A 361 -19.77 2.70 9.82
N ASP A 362 -20.25 1.48 10.09
CA ASP A 362 -21.08 1.20 11.26
C ASP A 362 -20.32 1.53 12.56
N ASN A 363 -19.04 1.11 12.65
CA ASN A 363 -18.20 1.40 13.80
C ASN A 363 -17.94 2.90 14.01
N LEU A 364 -17.75 3.67 12.93
CA LEU A 364 -17.59 5.13 13.00
C LEU A 364 -18.90 5.82 13.42
N ALA A 365 -20.04 5.34 12.94
CA ALA A 365 -21.35 5.87 13.31
C ALA A 365 -21.66 5.63 14.80
N ASP A 366 -21.37 4.43 15.32
CA ASP A 366 -21.58 4.09 16.72
C ASP A 366 -20.74 4.99 17.65
N ASN A 367 -19.47 5.21 17.34
CA ASN A 367 -18.58 6.06 18.15
C ASN A 367 -19.06 7.52 18.19
N SER A 368 -19.61 8.06 17.09
CA SER A 368 -20.15 9.42 17.05
C SER A 368 -21.36 9.63 17.97
N SER A 369 -22.11 8.56 18.27
CA SER A 369 -23.26 8.60 19.16
C SER A 369 -22.88 8.61 20.65
N ILE A 370 -21.65 8.21 20.99
CA ILE A 370 -21.17 8.12 22.38
C ILE A 370 -20.57 9.46 22.84
N GLU A 371 -19.95 10.23 21.95
CA GLU A 371 -19.37 11.55 22.27
C GLU A 371 -20.39 12.70 22.32
N SER A 372 -21.65 12.45 21.93
CA SER A 372 -22.73 13.44 21.95
C SER A 372 -23.56 13.46 23.26
N ILE A 373 -23.07 12.80 24.31
CA ILE A 373 -23.62 12.79 25.69
C ILE A 373 -22.58 13.39 26.64
#